data_AF-A0A3E0PT21-F1
#
_entry.id   AF-A0A3E0PT21-F1
#
_cell.length_a   1.000
_cell.length_b   1.000
_cell.length_c   1.000
_cell.angle_alpha   90.00
_cell.angle_beta   90.00
_cell.angle_gamma   90.00
#
_symmetry.space_group_name_H-M   'P 1'
#
loop_
_entity.id
_entity.type
_entity.pdbx_description
1 polymer ?
#
loop_
_entity_poly.entity_id
_entity_poly.type
_entity_poly.pdbx_seq_one_letter_code
_entity_poly.pdbx_strand_id
1 'polypeptide(L)'
;MDGRSCEATAFGVYGYRATGLCLALGNWHNRGNLDEFEAGTGEPVPMKEEISLSDFHGLVDLLLVAAVSVDEETDLRRRFDDLYERTGDILLKDRLR
;
A
#
# COMPACT_ATOMS: atom_id res chain seq x y z
N MET A 1 -0.67 15.29 2.94
CA MET A 1 0.34 14.36 2.39
C MET A 1 -0.19 13.67 1.13
N ASP A 2 0.41 13.91 -0.04
CA ASP A 2 0.14 13.11 -1.24
C ASP A 2 0.94 11.80 -1.17
N GLY A 3 0.32 10.71 -0.71
CA GLY A 3 0.86 9.36 -0.90
C GLY A 3 0.74 9.00 -2.38
N ARG A 4 1.78 9.27 -3.18
CA ARG A 4 1.72 9.19 -4.65
C ARG A 4 1.73 7.78 -5.21
N SER A 5 2.14 6.79 -4.43
CA SER A 5 2.24 5.39 -4.84
C SER A 5 2.08 4.46 -3.65
N CYS A 6 1.61 3.25 -3.93
CA CYS A 6 1.70 2.11 -3.02
C CYS A 6 2.17 0.88 -3.81
N GLU A 7 2.24 -0.27 -3.16
CA GLU A 7 2.63 -1.54 -3.76
C GLU A 7 1.73 -1.89 -4.96
N ALA A 8 0.46 -1.49 -4.93
CA ALA A 8 -0.47 -1.67 -6.05
C ALA A 8 -0.01 -0.97 -7.34
N THR A 9 0.77 0.11 -7.23
CA THR A 9 1.34 0.83 -8.39
C THR A 9 2.25 -0.09 -9.21
N ALA A 10 3.03 -0.98 -8.57
CA ALA A 10 3.87 -1.92 -9.29
C ALA A 10 3.02 -2.86 -10.18
N PHE A 11 1.92 -3.38 -9.64
CA PHE A 11 0.97 -4.21 -10.39
C PHE A 11 0.27 -3.44 -11.52
N GLY A 12 -0.12 -2.19 -11.25
CA GLY A 12 -0.75 -1.31 -12.25
C GLY A 12 0.14 -1.08 -13.48
N VAL A 13 1.45 -0.89 -13.28
CA VAL A 13 2.42 -0.71 -14.39
C VAL A 13 2.50 -1.94 -15.32
N TYR A 14 2.22 -3.15 -14.81
CA TYR A 14 2.19 -4.37 -15.61
C TYR A 14 0.78 -4.74 -16.14
N GLY A 15 -0.18 -3.83 -16.10
CA GLY A 15 -1.53 -4.03 -16.64
C GLY A 15 -2.40 -4.97 -15.80
N TYR A 16 -2.09 -5.13 -14.51
CA TYR A 16 -2.99 -5.79 -13.56
C TYR A 16 -4.03 -4.80 -13.05
N ARG A 17 -5.27 -5.26 -12.89
CA ARG A 17 -6.33 -4.50 -12.21
C ARG A 17 -6.06 -4.61 -10.70
N ALA A 18 -5.32 -3.65 -10.17
CA ALA A 18 -4.96 -3.60 -8.76
C ALA A 18 -5.30 -2.21 -8.18
N THR A 19 -5.64 -2.17 -6.90
CA THR A 19 -5.85 -0.94 -6.14
C THR A 19 -5.26 -1.10 -4.75
N GLY A 20 -4.80 0.00 -4.16
CA GLY A 20 -4.41 0.04 -2.75
C GLY A 20 -5.61 0.36 -1.87
N LEU A 21 -5.63 -0.16 -0.65
CA LEU A 21 -6.49 0.28 0.43
C LEU A 21 -5.60 0.78 1.57
N CYS A 22 -5.93 1.92 2.15
CA CYS A 22 -5.13 2.55 3.19
C CYS A 22 -5.99 2.80 4.43
N LEU A 23 -5.38 2.68 5.59
CA LEU A 23 -5.95 3.13 6.84
C LEU A 23 -5.48 4.55 7.13
N ALA A 24 -6.39 5.44 7.53
CA ALA A 24 -6.02 6.78 7.96
C ALA A 24 -5.09 6.69 9.18
N LEU A 25 -3.94 7.36 9.10
CA LEU A 25 -2.87 7.28 10.08
C LEU A 25 -2.48 8.69 10.52
N GLY A 26 -2.51 8.92 11.84
CA GLY A 26 -1.92 10.07 12.49
C GLY A 26 -0.42 9.84 12.71
N ASN A 27 0.35 10.92 12.60
CA ASN A 27 1.80 10.94 12.85
C ASN A 27 2.60 9.98 11.96
N TRP A 28 2.25 9.86 10.67
CA TRP A 28 2.98 9.02 9.71
C TRP A 28 4.50 9.27 9.76
N HIS A 29 5.28 8.18 9.73
CA HIS A 29 6.72 8.19 9.98
C HIS A 29 7.10 8.64 11.40
N ASN A 30 6.21 8.42 12.36
CA ASN A 30 6.34 8.92 13.73
C ASN A 30 6.55 10.44 13.83
N ARG A 31 5.99 11.23 12.90
CA ARG A 31 6.17 12.69 12.86
C ARG A 31 4.95 13.41 13.39
N GLY A 32 5.07 13.98 14.59
CA GLY A 32 4.08 14.85 15.20
C GLY A 32 4.37 16.34 15.04
N ASN A 33 3.44 17.16 15.53
CA ASN A 33 3.48 18.62 15.46
C ASN A 33 3.54 19.18 14.02
N LEU A 34 2.91 18.47 13.08
CA LEU A 34 2.95 18.82 11.67
C LEU A 34 2.17 20.12 11.39
N ASP A 35 1.07 20.38 12.09
CA ASP A 35 0.28 21.61 11.89
C ASP A 35 1.10 22.87 12.23
N GLU A 36 1.81 22.89 13.36
CA GLU A 36 2.68 24.01 13.74
C GLU A 36 3.90 24.11 12.83
N PHE A 37 4.46 22.97 12.39
CA PHE A 37 5.56 22.94 11.44
C PHE A 37 5.16 23.50 10.08
N GLU A 38 3.99 23.12 9.56
CA GLU A 38 3.43 23.64 8.31
C GLU A 38 3.08 25.14 8.42
N ALA A 39 2.70 25.61 9.61
CA ALA A 39 2.50 27.02 9.91
C ALA A 39 3.81 27.81 10.13
N GLY A 40 4.96 27.13 10.20
CA GLY A 40 6.26 27.75 10.47
C GLY A 40 6.43 28.25 11.90
N THR A 41 5.60 27.79 12.84
CA THR A 41 5.59 28.21 14.25
C THR A 41 6.21 27.19 15.19
N GLY A 42 6.55 26.00 14.69
CA GLY A 42 7.13 24.91 15.48
C GLY A 42 8.00 23.98 14.65
N GLU A 43 8.62 23.03 15.32
CA GLU A 43 9.44 21.97 14.74
C GLU A 43 8.70 20.62 14.81
N PRO A 44 8.96 19.68 13.88
CA PRO A 44 8.37 18.36 13.95
C PRO A 44 9.00 17.57 15.08
N VAL A 45 8.19 16.79 15.80
CA VAL A 45 8.65 16.01 16.97
C VAL A 45 8.33 14.52 16.81
N PRO A 46 9.14 13.60 17.35
CA PRO A 46 8.80 12.19 17.34
C PRO A 46 7.50 11.91 18.13
N MET A 47 6.50 11.31 17.50
CA MET A 47 5.23 10.89 18.13
C MET A 47 4.82 9.49 17.71
N LYS A 48 3.98 8.85 18.53
CA LYS A 48 3.42 7.53 18.19
C LYS A 48 2.50 7.66 16.99
N GLU A 49 2.60 6.71 16.08
CA GLU A 49 1.59 6.52 15.05
C GLU A 49 0.27 6.10 15.71
N GLU A 50 -0.82 6.65 15.21
CA GLU A 50 -2.15 6.41 15.75
C GLU A 50 -3.17 6.22 14.64
N ILE A 51 -4.15 5.36 14.90
CA ILE A 51 -5.24 5.06 14.00
C ILE A 51 -6.55 5.23 14.74
N SER A 52 -7.62 5.52 14.01
CA SER A 52 -8.96 5.36 14.55
C SER A 52 -9.35 3.88 14.59
N LEU A 53 -9.88 3.43 15.73
CA LEU A 53 -10.45 2.08 15.83
C LEU A 53 -11.68 1.90 14.92
N SER A 54 -12.47 2.96 14.71
CA SER A 54 -13.61 2.89 13.79
C SER A 54 -13.16 2.67 12.35
N ASP A 55 -12.10 3.36 11.93
CA ASP A 55 -11.56 3.25 10.57
C ASP A 55 -10.91 1.88 10.38
N PHE A 56 -10.26 1.35 11.42
CA PHE A 56 -9.72 0.00 11.41
C PHE A 56 -10.82 -1.05 11.16
N HIS A 57 -11.91 -1.00 11.94
CA HIS A 57 -13.04 -1.92 11.75
C HIS A 57 -13.71 -1.73 10.38
N GLY A 58 -13.92 -0.49 9.95
CA GLY A 58 -14.47 -0.20 8.63
C GLY A 58 -13.61 -0.72 7.48
N LEU A 59 -12.28 -0.67 7.61
CA LEU A 59 -11.36 -1.24 6.62
C LEU A 59 -11.45 -2.78 6.59
N VAL A 60 -11.62 -3.44 7.74
CA VAL A 60 -11.86 -4.88 7.78
C VAL A 60 -13.15 -5.24 7.06
N ASP A 61 -14.24 -4.50 7.31
CA ASP A 61 -15.52 -4.72 6.62
C ASP A 61 -15.38 -4.53 5.11
N LEU A 62 -14.67 -3.48 4.67
CA LEU A 62 -14.40 -3.23 3.27
C LEU A 62 -13.61 -4.36 2.61
N LEU A 63 -12.60 -4.92 3.29
CA LEU A 63 -11.82 -6.06 2.81
C LEU A 63 -12.70 -7.30 2.62
N LEU A 64 -13.62 -7.56 3.55
CA LEU A 64 -14.55 -8.68 3.44
C LEU A 64 -15.51 -8.51 2.26
N VAL A 65 -16.06 -7.30 2.08
CA VAL A 65 -16.92 -6.99 0.93
C VAL A 65 -16.15 -7.15 -0.39
N ALA A 66 -14.92 -6.64 -0.45
CA ALA A 66 -14.08 -6.76 -1.64
C ALA A 66 -13.77 -8.23 -1.97
N ALA A 67 -13.42 -9.05 -0.97
CA ALA A 67 -13.13 -10.46 -1.18
C ALA A 67 -14.31 -11.24 -1.78
N VAL A 68 -15.55 -10.95 -1.34
CA VAL A 68 -16.76 -11.59 -1.87
C VAL A 68 -17.19 -11.00 -3.22
N SER A 69 -16.88 -9.73 -3.47
CA SER A 69 -17.28 -9.05 -4.71
C SER A 69 -16.35 -9.37 -5.90
N VAL A 70 -15.14 -9.87 -5.64
CA VAL A 70 -14.11 -10.18 -6.64
C VAL A 70 -14.12 -11.67 -7.03
N ASP A 71 -15.19 -12.40 -6.69
CA ASP A 71 -15.34 -13.85 -6.92
C ASP A 71 -15.62 -14.21 -8.40
N GLU A 72 -14.91 -13.55 -9.32
CA GLU A 72 -14.72 -14.01 -10.69
C GLU A 72 -13.45 -14.87 -10.73
N GLU A 73 -13.50 -16.00 -11.42
CA GLU A 73 -12.33 -16.86 -11.61
C GLU A 73 -11.26 -16.09 -12.38
N THR A 74 -10.24 -15.61 -11.67
CA THR A 74 -9.15 -14.85 -12.28
C THR A 74 -7.99 -15.77 -12.64
N ASP A 75 -7.42 -15.56 -13.81
CA ASP A 75 -6.23 -16.26 -14.31
C ASP A 75 -4.94 -15.75 -13.64
N LEU A 76 -5.04 -15.22 -12.42
CA LEU A 76 -3.98 -14.49 -11.74
C LEU A 76 -2.74 -15.36 -11.52
N ARG A 77 -2.96 -16.63 -11.14
CA ARG A 77 -1.88 -17.59 -10.94
C ARG A 77 -1.08 -17.81 -12.23
N ARG A 78 -1.75 -18.08 -13.36
CA ARG A 78 -1.08 -18.23 -14.66
C ARG A 78 -0.35 -16.96 -15.06
N ARG A 79 -0.93 -15.77 -14.82
CA ARG A 79 -0.26 -14.49 -15.12
C ARG A 79 1.01 -14.26 -14.28
N PHE A 80 1.00 -14.66 -13.01
CA PHE A 80 2.20 -14.62 -12.16
C PHE A 80 3.26 -15.60 -12.65
N ASP A 81 2.85 -16.82 -13.03
CA ASP A 81 3.75 -17.83 -13.59
C ASP A 81 4.36 -17.34 -14.91
N ASP A 82 3.56 -16.82 -15.85
CA ASP A 82 4.01 -16.22 -17.12
C ASP A 82 4.98 -15.04 -16.91
N LEU A 83 4.72 -14.19 -15.90
CA LEU A 83 5.59 -13.06 -15.56
C LEU A 83 6.92 -13.54 -14.98
N TYR A 84 6.87 -14.53 -14.07
CA TYR A 84 8.06 -15.12 -13.47
C TYR A 84 8.92 -15.83 -14.52
N GLU A 85 8.33 -16.59 -15.43
CA GLU A 85 9.06 -17.20 -16.54
C GLU A 85 9.72 -16.16 -17.45
N ARG A 86 9.04 -15.05 -17.73
CA ARG A 86 9.56 -13.99 -18.59
C ARG A 86 10.64 -13.13 -17.93
N THR A 87 10.63 -12.98 -16.61
CA THR A 87 11.45 -11.98 -15.90
C THR A 87 12.29 -12.53 -14.75
N GLY A 88 12.18 -13.82 -14.45
CA GLY A 88 12.88 -14.49 -13.35
C GLY A 88 14.40 -14.32 -13.41
N ASP A 89 14.97 -14.33 -14.62
CA ASP A 89 16.39 -14.09 -14.86
C ASP A 89 16.86 -12.70 -14.41
N ILE A 90 15.95 -11.72 -14.36
CA ILE A 90 16.24 -10.35 -13.91
C ILE A 90 16.15 -10.28 -12.38
N LEU A 91 15.16 -10.96 -11.79
CA LEU A 91 14.96 -11.00 -10.33
C LEU A 91 16.04 -11.79 -9.58
N LEU A 92 16.69 -12.75 -10.24
CA LEU A 92 17.70 -13.63 -9.64
C LEU A 92 19.15 -13.19 -9.90
N LYS A 93 19.38 -12.22 -10.80
CA LYS A 93 20.74 -11.76 -11.16
C LYS A 93 21.49 -11.06 -10.03
N ASP A 94 20.79 -10.48 -9.05
CA ASP A 94 21.41 -9.75 -7.93
C ASP A 94 21.66 -10.63 -6.67
N ARG A 95 21.33 -11.92 -6.68
CA ARG A 95 21.58 -12.84 -5.54
C ARG A 95 22.83 -13.72 -5.66
N LEU A 96 23.59 -13.60 -6.75
CA LEU A 96 24.79 -14.42 -7.01
C LEU A 96 26.05 -13.59 -7.29
N ARG A 97 26.14 -12.37 -6.74
CA ARG A 97 27.39 -11.62 -6.63
C ARG A 97 27.74 -11.35 -5.18
#